data_AF-A0A6N7GPP0-F1
#
_entry.id   AF-A0A6N7GPP0-F1
#
_cell.length_a   1.000
_cell.length_b   1.000
_cell.length_c   1.000
_cell.angle_alpha   90.00
_cell.angle_beta   90.00
_cell.angle_gamma   90.00
#
_symmetry.space_group_name_H-M   'P 1'
#
loop_
_entity.id
_entity.type
_entity.pdbx_description
1 polymer ?
#
loop_
_entity_poly.entity_id
_entity_poly.type
_entity_poly.pdbx_seq_one_letter_code
_entity_poly.pdbx_strand_id
1 'polypeptide(L)'
;MRDRIVARLDERIAGSDALPARKRAELAGALRTTAAFARFLRTTPGGLLRIDRAAMRRAATFDGKFLLRTSDESLTAADIAEGYKGLYEAERGWRDLKSTLDLRPVYHHREDRIRAHVQLQWLALLLLRVTETTAGDTWRNIRDELERLHLVTLATTEGQVGQRSELTPGQRAILGALDLPEPPRFLDFTPTAE
;
A
#
# COMPACT_ATOMS: atom_id res chain seq x y z
N MET A 1 3.33 -4.03 -20.66
CA MET A 1 3.32 -2.55 -20.74
C MET A 1 3.93 -2.03 -22.04
N ARG A 2 5.16 -2.44 -22.41
CA ARG A 2 5.77 -2.10 -23.72
C ARG A 2 4.84 -2.36 -24.90
N ASP A 3 4.22 -3.53 -24.96
CA ASP A 3 3.45 -3.93 -26.15
C ASP A 3 2.25 -3.02 -26.39
N ARG A 4 1.63 -2.49 -25.31
CA ARG A 4 0.58 -1.45 -25.41
C ARG A 4 1.10 -0.12 -25.96
N ILE A 5 2.32 0.29 -25.53
CA ILE A 5 2.96 1.51 -26.04
C ILE A 5 3.27 1.37 -27.53
N VAL A 6 3.78 0.20 -27.93
CA VAL A 6 4.13 -0.08 -29.33
C VAL A 6 2.88 -0.17 -30.20
N ALA A 7 1.81 -0.85 -29.74
CA ALA A 7 0.54 -0.90 -30.46
C ALA A 7 -0.05 0.50 -30.68
N ARG A 8 -0.07 1.35 -29.64
CA ARG A 8 -0.55 2.73 -29.76
C ARG A 8 0.35 3.59 -30.65
N LEU A 9 1.66 3.33 -30.67
CA LEU A 9 2.57 3.99 -31.60
C LEU A 9 2.30 3.56 -33.05
N ASP A 10 2.06 2.27 -33.28
CA ASP A 10 1.72 1.70 -34.59
C ASP A 10 0.45 2.34 -35.16
N GLU A 11 -0.60 2.42 -34.34
CA GLU A 11 -1.85 3.10 -34.67
C GLU A 11 -1.61 4.58 -35.03
N ARG A 12 -0.73 5.26 -34.30
CA ARG A 12 -0.42 6.69 -34.51
C ARG A 12 0.39 6.97 -35.77
N ILE A 13 1.17 5.99 -36.25
CA ILE A 13 1.94 6.11 -37.49
C ILE A 13 1.23 5.45 -38.68
N ALA A 14 0.12 4.74 -38.46
CA ALA A 14 -0.68 4.15 -39.52
C ALA A 14 -1.12 5.21 -40.53
N GLY A 15 -0.96 4.92 -41.82
CA GLY A 15 -1.27 5.86 -42.91
C GLY A 15 -0.30 7.04 -43.07
N SER A 16 0.73 7.18 -42.22
CA SER A 16 1.69 8.29 -42.31
C SER A 16 2.55 8.28 -43.59
N ASP A 17 2.60 7.14 -44.29
CA ASP A 17 3.32 6.99 -45.56
C ASP A 17 2.68 7.78 -46.70
N ALA A 18 1.35 7.94 -46.68
CA ALA A 18 0.61 8.74 -47.66
C ALA A 18 0.72 10.26 -47.40
N LEU A 19 1.25 10.66 -46.24
CA LEU A 19 1.39 12.07 -45.90
C LEU A 19 2.57 12.71 -46.65
N PRO A 20 2.46 14.00 -47.03
CA PRO A 20 3.58 14.79 -47.50
C PRO A 20 4.73 14.85 -46.49
N ALA A 21 5.96 14.99 -46.96
CA ALA A 21 7.16 14.96 -46.11
C ALA A 21 7.10 15.93 -44.92
N ARG A 22 6.59 17.15 -45.13
CA ARG A 22 6.42 18.15 -44.06
C ARG A 22 5.45 17.68 -42.97
N LYS A 23 4.27 17.20 -43.36
CA LYS A 23 3.24 16.69 -42.42
C LYS A 23 3.74 15.48 -41.65
N ARG A 24 4.53 14.62 -42.31
CA ARG A 24 5.16 13.46 -41.67
C ARG A 24 6.23 13.86 -40.64
N ALA A 25 7.02 14.91 -40.93
CA ALA A 25 7.99 15.46 -39.99
C ALA A 25 7.31 16.13 -38.78
N GLU A 26 6.22 16.88 -38.99
CA GLU A 26 5.38 17.44 -37.93
C GLU A 26 4.83 16.33 -37.01
N LEU A 27 4.29 15.26 -37.59
CA LEU A 27 3.82 14.08 -36.84
C LEU A 27 4.95 13.42 -36.04
N ALA A 28 6.13 13.23 -36.64
CA ALA A 28 7.29 12.66 -35.95
C ALA A 28 7.70 13.52 -34.74
N GLY A 29 7.72 14.84 -34.90
CA GLY A 29 7.99 15.79 -33.82
C GLY A 29 6.97 15.67 -32.68
N ALA A 30 5.69 15.66 -33.01
CA ALA A 30 4.61 15.49 -32.03
C ALA A 30 4.74 14.17 -31.25
N LEU A 31 5.03 13.05 -31.93
CA LEU A 31 5.21 11.76 -31.28
C LEU A 31 6.45 11.73 -30.38
N ARG A 32 7.53 12.43 -30.75
CA ARG A 32 8.75 12.51 -29.94
C ARG A 32 8.61 13.29 -28.63
N THR A 33 7.58 14.12 -28.49
CA THR A 33 7.27 14.78 -27.21
C THR A 33 6.91 13.79 -26.11
N THR A 34 6.39 12.61 -26.49
CA THR A 34 6.08 11.53 -25.56
C THR A 34 7.30 10.62 -25.45
N ALA A 35 7.99 10.64 -24.30
CA ALA A 35 9.21 9.85 -24.07
C ALA A 35 9.05 8.34 -24.40
N ALA A 36 7.88 7.78 -24.08
CA ALA A 36 7.55 6.39 -24.37
C ALA A 36 7.54 6.07 -25.88
N PHE A 37 7.09 7.01 -26.72
CA PHE A 37 7.06 6.86 -28.19
C PHE A 37 8.40 7.21 -28.82
N ALA A 38 9.06 8.27 -28.34
CA ALA A 38 10.38 8.67 -28.80
C ALA A 38 11.38 7.51 -28.76
N ARG A 39 11.30 6.68 -27.70
CA ARG A 39 12.17 5.51 -27.50
C ARG A 39 12.03 4.44 -28.58
N PHE A 40 10.87 4.32 -29.24
CA PHE A 40 10.56 3.26 -30.19
C PHE A 40 10.26 3.76 -31.61
N LEU A 41 10.29 5.08 -31.83
CA LEU A 41 10.04 5.66 -33.15
C LEU A 41 11.36 5.80 -33.93
N ARG A 42 11.43 5.15 -35.09
CA ARG A 42 12.50 5.30 -36.06
C ARG A 42 12.01 6.05 -37.29
N THR A 43 12.80 7.01 -37.75
CA THR A 43 12.61 7.66 -39.04
C THR A 43 13.62 7.08 -40.03
N THR A 44 13.14 6.60 -41.18
CA THR A 44 14.01 6.10 -42.26
C THR A 44 14.68 7.27 -43.00
N PRO A 45 15.73 7.04 -43.80
CA PRO A 45 16.33 8.08 -44.64
C PRO A 45 15.32 8.78 -45.58
N GLY A 46 14.30 8.03 -46.07
CA GLY A 46 13.19 8.58 -46.86
C GLY A 46 12.09 9.27 -46.04
N GLY A 47 12.33 9.52 -44.75
CA GLY A 47 11.38 10.19 -43.86
C GLY A 47 10.23 9.32 -43.35
N LEU A 48 10.10 8.06 -43.77
CA LEU A 48 9.02 7.15 -43.33
C LEU A 48 9.15 6.82 -41.84
N LEU A 49 8.01 6.74 -41.14
CA LEU A 49 7.94 6.45 -39.72
C LEU A 49 7.76 4.95 -39.50
N ARG A 50 8.63 4.34 -38.70
CA ARG A 50 8.62 2.91 -38.42
C ARG A 50 8.89 2.67 -36.95
N ILE A 51 8.49 1.50 -36.46
CA ILE A 51 8.87 1.03 -35.13
C ILE A 51 10.33 0.56 -35.16
N ASP A 52 11.12 1.05 -34.21
CA ASP A 52 12.49 0.57 -33.99
C ASP A 52 12.48 -0.80 -33.30
N ARG A 53 12.48 -1.86 -34.12
CA ARG A 53 12.58 -3.24 -33.62
C ARG A 53 13.89 -3.53 -32.88
N ALA A 54 14.98 -2.81 -33.16
CA ALA A 54 16.24 -2.97 -32.44
C ALA A 54 16.15 -2.36 -31.04
N ALA A 55 15.56 -1.17 -30.92
CA ALA A 55 15.26 -0.56 -29.62
C ALA A 55 14.31 -1.43 -28.78
N MET A 56 13.32 -2.07 -29.41
CA MET A 56 12.45 -3.04 -28.72
C MET A 56 13.22 -4.23 -28.17
N ARG A 57 14.10 -4.85 -28.96
CA ARG A 57 14.93 -5.99 -28.49
C ARG A 57 15.86 -5.60 -27.35
N ARG A 58 16.50 -4.43 -27.43
CA ARG A 58 17.32 -3.90 -26.32
C ARG A 58 16.49 -3.71 -25.06
N ALA A 59 15.31 -3.08 -25.18
CA ALA A 59 14.42 -2.88 -24.04
C ALA A 59 13.96 -4.21 -23.43
N ALA A 60 13.64 -5.21 -24.26
CA ALA A 60 13.21 -6.54 -23.80
C ALA A 60 14.29 -7.27 -22.97
N THR A 61 15.57 -6.97 -23.18
CA THR A 61 16.67 -7.57 -22.40
C THR A 61 16.63 -7.17 -20.91
N PHE A 62 15.93 -6.08 -20.59
CA PHE A 62 15.77 -5.54 -19.24
C PHE A 62 14.41 -5.84 -18.62
N ASP A 63 13.52 -6.53 -19.33
CA ASP A 63 12.22 -6.90 -18.78
C ASP A 63 12.41 -7.81 -17.56
N GLY A 64 11.71 -7.48 -16.46
CA GLY A 64 11.80 -8.23 -15.20
C GLY A 64 13.10 -8.04 -14.41
N LYS A 65 14.01 -7.16 -14.87
CA LYS A 65 15.24 -6.82 -14.15
C LYS A 65 15.08 -5.48 -13.43
N PHE A 66 15.53 -5.43 -12.18
CA PHE A 66 15.57 -4.22 -11.38
C PHE A 66 17.02 -3.81 -11.14
N LEU A 67 17.31 -2.52 -11.27
CA LEU A 67 18.61 -1.96 -10.88
C LEU A 67 18.42 -1.23 -9.56
N LEU A 68 19.09 -1.71 -8.52
CA LEU A 68 19.15 -1.04 -7.23
C LEU A 68 20.48 -0.29 -7.16
N ARG A 69 20.42 0.99 -6.79
CA ARG A 69 21.60 1.83 -6.60
C ARG A 69 21.59 2.32 -5.16
N THR A 70 22.70 2.13 -4.46
CA THR A 70 22.95 2.69 -3.13
C THR A 70 24.24 3.51 -3.15
N SER A 71 24.35 4.49 -2.27
CA SER A 71 25.60 5.19 -1.97
C SER A 71 26.36 4.56 -0.81
N ASP A 72 25.75 3.58 -0.13
CA ASP A 72 26.36 2.87 0.98
C ASP A 72 27.12 1.64 0.48
N GLU A 73 28.44 1.69 0.57
CA GLU A 73 29.35 0.64 0.11
C GLU A 73 29.48 -0.52 1.12
N SER A 74 28.97 -0.37 2.34
CA SER A 74 29.03 -1.41 3.39
C SER A 74 27.99 -2.51 3.21
N LEU A 75 26.93 -2.25 2.45
CA LEU A 75 25.82 -3.18 2.25
C LEU A 75 26.14 -4.22 1.19
N THR A 76 25.82 -5.48 1.47
CA THR A 76 25.91 -6.53 0.46
C THR A 76 24.76 -6.40 -0.55
N ALA A 77 24.90 -7.03 -1.71
CA ALA A 77 23.82 -7.09 -2.69
C ALA A 77 22.53 -7.73 -2.12
N ALA A 78 22.67 -8.68 -1.19
CA ALA A 78 21.55 -9.30 -0.51
C ALA A 78 20.83 -8.31 0.42
N ASP A 79 21.58 -7.53 1.21
CA ASP A 79 21.02 -6.51 2.10
C ASP A 79 20.29 -5.42 1.34
N ILE A 80 20.87 -4.98 0.21
CA ILE A 80 20.24 -3.98 -0.68
C ILE A 80 18.92 -4.53 -1.23
N ALA A 81 18.92 -5.78 -1.69
CA ALA A 81 17.72 -6.42 -2.22
C ALA A 81 16.65 -6.57 -1.13
N GLU A 82 17.03 -6.97 0.09
CA GLU A 82 16.11 -7.14 1.20
C GLU A 82 15.53 -5.81 1.69
N GLY A 83 16.38 -4.79 1.85
CA GLY A 83 15.93 -3.43 2.17
C GLY A 83 14.96 -2.87 1.11
N TYR A 84 15.22 -3.14 -0.17
CA TYR A 84 14.30 -2.74 -1.24
C TYR A 84 12.94 -3.45 -1.15
N LYS A 85 12.91 -4.75 -0.80
CA LYS A 85 11.63 -5.45 -0.56
C LYS A 85 10.85 -4.83 0.60
N GLY A 86 11.55 -4.29 1.62
CA GLY A 86 10.93 -3.54 2.72
C GLY A 86 10.09 -2.32 2.28
N LEU A 87 10.29 -1.80 1.06
CA LEU A 87 9.43 -0.77 0.49
C LEU A 87 7.96 -1.22 0.41
N TYR A 88 7.73 -2.50 0.13
CA TYR A 88 6.39 -3.07 0.10
C TYR A 88 5.70 -2.95 1.48
N GLU A 89 6.43 -3.19 2.57
CA GLU A 89 5.88 -3.05 3.92
C GLU A 89 5.55 -1.60 4.26
N ALA A 90 6.41 -0.66 3.85
CA ALA A 90 6.12 0.76 3.98
C ALA A 90 4.85 1.15 3.20
N GLU A 91 4.72 0.71 1.94
CA GLU A 91 3.52 0.93 1.13
C GLU A 91 2.26 0.29 1.73
N ARG A 92 2.40 -0.89 2.33
CA ARG A 92 1.33 -1.54 3.09
C ARG A 92 0.91 -0.68 4.28
N GLY A 93 1.87 -0.18 5.07
CA GLY A 93 1.59 0.72 6.19
C GLY A 93 0.87 2.01 5.75
N TRP A 94 1.30 2.60 4.62
CA TRP A 94 0.61 3.74 4.02
C TRP A 94 -0.82 3.45 3.57
N ARG A 95 -1.10 2.21 3.14
CA ARG A 95 -2.45 1.78 2.80
C ARG A 95 -3.30 1.64 4.05
N ASP A 96 -2.79 0.96 5.07
CA ASP A 96 -3.49 0.73 6.34
C ASP A 96 -3.80 2.05 7.07
N LEU A 97 -2.89 3.02 7.05
CA LEU A 97 -3.14 4.37 7.56
C LEU A 97 -4.38 4.99 6.92
N LYS A 98 -4.55 4.84 5.60
CA LYS A 98 -5.65 5.44 4.86
C LYS A 98 -6.96 4.68 5.00
N SER A 99 -6.91 3.36 5.14
CA SER A 99 -8.11 2.51 5.13
C SER A 99 -8.51 2.01 6.51
N THR A 100 -7.60 1.42 7.27
CA THR A 100 -7.90 0.77 8.55
C THR A 100 -7.94 1.80 9.68
N LEU A 101 -7.11 2.84 9.58
CA LEU A 101 -6.97 3.89 10.58
C LEU A 101 -7.62 5.21 10.16
N ASP A 102 -8.36 5.20 9.05
CA ASP A 102 -9.16 6.32 8.53
C ASP A 102 -8.45 7.68 8.49
N LEU A 103 -7.20 7.72 8.01
CA LEU A 103 -6.46 8.97 7.73
C LEU A 103 -7.16 9.88 6.72
N ARG A 104 -8.20 9.42 6.01
CA ARG A 104 -8.85 10.25 4.99
C ARG A 104 -10.37 10.05 4.87
N PRO A 105 -11.14 11.15 4.69
CA PRO A 105 -10.83 12.56 4.98
C PRO A 105 -11.39 12.97 6.35
N VAL A 106 -10.51 13.37 7.26
CA VAL A 106 -10.88 14.16 8.44
C VAL A 106 -10.46 15.61 8.17
N TYR A 107 -11.44 16.50 8.00
CA TYR A 107 -11.23 17.89 7.58
C TYR A 107 -10.72 18.77 8.73
N HIS A 108 -9.50 18.51 9.20
CA HIS A 108 -8.83 19.38 10.17
C HIS A 108 -8.30 20.65 9.48
N HIS A 109 -8.71 21.81 9.98
CA HIS A 109 -8.27 23.12 9.46
C HIS A 109 -7.24 23.81 10.35
N ARG A 110 -7.11 23.39 11.62
CA ARG A 110 -6.11 23.91 12.55
C ARG A 110 -4.89 23.01 12.57
N GLU A 111 -3.71 23.62 12.58
CA GLU A 111 -2.42 22.91 12.54
C GLU A 111 -2.24 21.94 13.72
N ASP A 112 -2.62 22.33 14.93
CA ASP A 112 -2.54 21.51 16.13
C ASP A 112 -3.35 20.21 16.00
N ARG A 113 -4.57 20.30 15.47
CA ARG A 113 -5.44 19.14 15.22
C ARG A 113 -4.86 18.21 14.14
N ILE A 114 -4.28 18.78 13.08
CA ILE A 114 -3.61 18.00 12.02
C ILE A 114 -2.44 17.21 12.61
N ARG A 115 -1.57 17.88 13.40
CA ARG A 115 -0.42 17.24 14.05
C ARG A 115 -0.86 16.12 14.99
N ALA A 116 -1.86 16.38 15.84
CA ALA A 116 -2.38 15.37 16.77
C ALA A 116 -2.96 14.14 16.04
N HIS A 117 -3.76 14.35 14.99
CA HIS A 117 -4.36 13.26 14.22
C HIS A 117 -3.30 12.35 13.57
N VAL A 118 -2.32 12.96 12.90
CA VAL A 118 -1.22 12.22 12.26
C VAL A 118 -0.40 11.45 13.30
N GLN A 119 -0.13 12.05 14.47
CA GLN A 119 0.62 11.40 15.55
C GLN A 119 -0.13 10.17 16.09
N LEU A 120 -1.44 10.32 16.35
CA LEU A 120 -2.29 9.23 16.84
C LEU A 120 -2.36 8.08 15.83
N GLN A 121 -2.43 8.38 14.53
CA GLN A 121 -2.48 7.35 13.50
C GLN A 121 -1.14 6.65 13.30
N TRP A 122 -0.03 7.36 13.45
CA TRP A 122 1.27 6.73 13.45
C TRP A 122 1.42 5.78 14.65
N LEU A 123 0.97 6.18 15.84
CA LEU A 123 0.95 5.31 17.02
C LEU A 123 0.02 4.09 16.82
N ALA A 124 -1.17 4.32 16.25
CA ALA A 124 -2.10 3.23 15.97
C ALA A 124 -1.53 2.24 14.93
N LEU A 125 -0.81 2.73 13.90
CA LEU A 125 -0.11 1.87 12.95
C LEU A 125 0.98 1.06 13.64
N LEU A 126 1.76 1.68 14.53
CA LEU A 126 2.79 0.98 15.31
C LEU A 126 2.16 -0.16 16.12
N LEU A 127 1.08 0.12 16.85
CA LEU A 127 0.36 -0.89 17.63
C LEU A 127 -0.18 -2.01 16.74
N LEU A 128 -0.72 -1.67 15.56
CA LEU A 128 -1.15 -2.64 14.56
C LEU A 128 -0.03 -3.60 14.19
N ARG A 129 1.16 -3.07 13.89
CA ARG A 129 2.29 -3.86 13.40
C ARG A 129 2.95 -4.69 14.48
N VAL A 130 3.04 -4.17 15.70
CA VAL A 130 3.45 -4.97 16.85
C VAL A 130 2.46 -6.12 17.04
N THR A 131 1.16 -5.83 16.99
CA THR A 131 0.12 -6.85 17.18
C THR A 131 0.18 -7.95 16.10
N GLU A 132 0.26 -7.57 14.83
CA GLU A 132 0.34 -8.51 13.71
C GLU A 132 1.62 -9.37 13.76
N THR A 133 2.76 -8.74 14.05
CA THR A 133 4.06 -9.43 14.07
C THR A 133 4.17 -10.38 15.25
N THR A 134 3.71 -9.95 16.43
CA THR A 134 3.78 -10.74 17.65
C THR A 134 2.77 -11.89 17.66
N ALA A 135 1.52 -11.64 17.21
CA ALA A 135 0.50 -12.68 17.14
C ALA A 135 0.61 -13.58 15.90
N GLY A 136 1.39 -13.17 14.89
CA GLY A 136 1.60 -13.93 13.66
C GLY A 136 0.36 -14.02 12.76
N ASP A 137 -0.57 -13.08 12.88
CA ASP A 137 -1.82 -13.03 12.11
C ASP A 137 -2.12 -11.59 11.65
N THR A 138 -3.03 -11.42 10.69
CA THR A 138 -3.43 -10.11 10.17
C THR A 138 -4.32 -9.37 11.17
N TRP A 139 -4.23 -8.04 11.18
CA TRP A 139 -5.05 -7.21 12.05
C TRP A 139 -6.54 -7.46 11.86
N ARG A 140 -6.98 -7.73 10.63
CA ARG A 140 -8.38 -8.07 10.34
C ARG A 140 -8.84 -9.25 11.19
N ASN A 141 -8.12 -10.36 11.13
CA ASN A 141 -8.48 -11.58 11.86
C ASN A 141 -8.40 -11.37 13.38
N ILE A 142 -7.33 -10.72 13.84
CA ILE A 142 -7.13 -10.41 15.27
C ILE A 142 -8.27 -9.55 15.81
N ARG A 143 -8.60 -8.47 15.11
CA ARG A 143 -9.71 -7.59 15.46
C ARG A 143 -11.03 -8.35 15.44
N ASP A 144 -11.32 -9.09 14.38
CA ASP A 144 -12.59 -9.80 14.24
C ASP A 144 -12.76 -10.88 15.32
N GLU A 145 -11.67 -11.47 15.82
CA GLU A 145 -11.67 -12.39 16.97
C GLU A 145 -11.95 -11.66 18.30
N LEU A 146 -11.22 -10.56 18.54
CA LEU A 146 -11.30 -9.78 19.78
C LEU A 146 -12.61 -8.97 19.89
N GLU A 147 -13.16 -8.48 18.79
CA GLU A 147 -14.41 -7.68 18.75
C GLU A 147 -15.62 -8.49 19.24
N ARG A 148 -15.54 -9.83 19.22
CA ARG A 148 -16.57 -10.74 19.77
C ARG A 148 -16.54 -10.84 21.29
N LEU A 149 -15.53 -10.28 21.94
CA LEU A 149 -15.47 -10.18 23.40
C LEU A 149 -16.38 -9.03 23.85
N HIS A 150 -17.49 -9.37 24.48
CA HIS A 150 -18.50 -8.40 24.91
C HIS A 150 -18.56 -8.31 26.43
N LEU A 151 -18.87 -7.12 26.94
CA LEU A 151 -19.24 -6.88 28.34
C LEU A 151 -20.77 -6.85 28.45
N VAL A 152 -21.34 -7.70 29.29
CA VAL A 152 -22.78 -7.76 29.58
C VAL A 152 -23.03 -7.09 30.93
N THR A 153 -23.80 -6.01 30.95
CA THR A 153 -24.22 -5.38 32.20
C THR A 153 -25.49 -6.06 32.72
N LEU A 154 -25.37 -6.72 33.86
CA LEU A 154 -26.48 -7.32 34.59
C LEU A 154 -26.98 -6.30 35.62
N ALA A 155 -28.21 -5.82 35.44
CA ALA A 155 -28.88 -4.96 36.40
C ALA A 155 -29.88 -5.78 37.23
N THR A 156 -29.75 -5.69 38.54
CA THR A 156 -30.60 -6.36 39.52
C THR A 156 -31.18 -5.33 40.51
N THR A 157 -32.09 -5.75 41.39
CA THR A 157 -32.59 -4.89 42.47
C THR A 157 -31.47 -4.45 43.42
N GLU A 158 -30.46 -5.30 43.61
CA GLU A 158 -29.32 -5.08 44.51
C GLU A 158 -28.19 -4.25 43.89
N GLY A 159 -28.28 -3.93 42.60
CA GLY A 159 -27.28 -3.12 41.90
C GLY A 159 -26.93 -3.65 40.51
N GLN A 160 -25.80 -3.17 39.98
CA GLN A 160 -25.30 -3.50 38.65
C GLN A 160 -23.93 -4.19 38.71
N VAL A 161 -23.72 -5.18 37.85
CA VAL A 161 -22.43 -5.82 37.62
C VAL A 161 -22.18 -6.02 36.12
N GLY A 162 -21.01 -5.64 35.65
CA GLY A 162 -20.52 -6.00 34.33
C GLY A 162 -19.90 -7.41 34.35
N GLN A 163 -20.33 -8.29 33.46
CA GLN A 163 -19.70 -9.59 33.24
C GLN A 163 -19.31 -9.73 31.77
N ARG A 164 -18.04 -9.99 31.49
CA ARG A 164 -17.61 -10.27 30.11
C ARG A 164 -18.01 -11.67 29.65
N SER A 165 -18.11 -11.87 28.35
CA SER A 165 -18.24 -13.21 27.75
C SER A 165 -17.05 -14.11 28.09
N GLU A 166 -17.26 -15.43 27.96
CA GLU A 166 -16.17 -16.38 28.10
C GLU A 166 -15.18 -16.21 26.95
N LEU A 167 -13.88 -16.27 27.26
CA LEU A 167 -12.86 -16.13 26.24
C LEU A 167 -12.87 -17.36 25.34
N THR A 168 -12.77 -17.14 24.04
CA THR A 168 -12.50 -18.22 23.08
C THR A 168 -11.03 -18.68 23.20
N PRO A 169 -10.68 -19.88 22.69
CA PRO A 169 -9.27 -20.26 22.56
C PRO A 169 -8.46 -19.28 21.70
N GLY A 170 -9.07 -18.69 20.66
CA GLY A 170 -8.44 -17.70 19.80
C GLY A 170 -8.09 -16.41 20.54
N GLN A 171 -9.02 -15.89 21.34
CA GLN A 171 -8.79 -14.71 22.18
C GLN A 171 -7.69 -14.96 23.21
N ARG A 172 -7.67 -16.13 23.86
CA ARG A 172 -6.59 -16.51 24.77
C ARG A 172 -5.24 -16.61 24.08
N ALA A 173 -5.20 -17.20 22.88
CA ALA A 173 -3.97 -17.30 22.09
C ALA A 173 -3.43 -15.92 21.70
N ILE A 174 -4.30 -15.00 21.27
CA ILE A 174 -3.93 -13.62 20.95
C ILE A 174 -3.39 -12.90 22.18
N LEU A 175 -4.13 -12.93 23.30
CA LEU A 175 -3.70 -12.27 24.54
C LEU A 175 -2.37 -12.85 25.06
N GLY A 176 -2.22 -14.17 25.02
CA GLY A 176 -0.98 -14.85 25.40
C GLY A 176 0.20 -14.52 24.49
N ALA A 177 -0.01 -14.45 23.17
CA ALA A 177 1.03 -14.03 22.24
C ALA A 177 1.49 -12.59 22.51
N LEU A 178 0.56 -11.70 22.86
CA LEU A 178 0.84 -10.29 23.17
C LEU A 178 1.36 -10.06 24.60
N ASP A 179 1.53 -11.11 25.40
CA ASP A 179 1.87 -11.03 26.84
C ASP A 179 0.93 -10.11 27.62
N LEU A 180 -0.37 -10.16 27.27
CA LEU A 180 -1.42 -9.38 27.92
C LEU A 180 -2.18 -10.25 28.92
N PRO A 181 -2.51 -9.71 30.11
CA PRO A 181 -3.32 -10.42 31.08
C PRO A 181 -4.74 -10.63 30.53
N GLU A 182 -5.36 -11.75 30.89
CA GLU A 182 -6.78 -11.94 30.61
C GLU A 182 -7.60 -10.87 31.35
N PRO A 183 -8.54 -10.18 30.67
CA PRO A 183 -9.39 -9.22 31.34
C PRO A 183 -10.20 -9.93 32.45
N PRO A 184 -10.47 -9.26 33.59
CA PRO A 184 -11.24 -9.85 34.67
C PRO A 184 -12.64 -10.24 34.18
N ARG A 185 -13.20 -11.34 34.71
CA ARG A 185 -14.53 -11.82 34.30
C ARG A 185 -15.65 -10.85 34.69
N PHE A 186 -15.48 -10.20 35.84
CA PHE A 186 -16.45 -9.26 36.39
C PHE A 186 -15.83 -7.88 36.58
N LEU A 187 -16.61 -6.85 36.29
CA LEU A 187 -16.25 -5.43 36.24
C LEU A 187 -17.40 -4.59 36.82
N ASP A 188 -17.12 -3.35 37.21
CA ASP A 188 -18.12 -2.31 37.48
C ASP A 188 -19.23 -2.69 38.47
N PHE A 189 -18.85 -3.24 39.62
CA PHE A 189 -19.77 -3.51 40.72
C PHE A 189 -20.29 -2.20 41.33
N THR A 190 -21.57 -1.92 41.11
CA THR A 190 -22.25 -0.75 41.68
C THR A 190 -23.46 -1.22 42.48
N PRO A 191 -23.38 -1.34 43.82
CA PRO A 191 -24.55 -1.67 44.63
C PRO A 191 -25.58 -0.54 44.55
N THR A 192 -26.88 -0.89 44.64
CA THR A 192 -27.93 0.11 44.80
C THR A 192 -27.73 0.80 46.16
N ALA A 193 -27.64 2.14 46.17
CA ALA A 193 -27.56 2.89 47.43
C ALA A 193 -28.86 2.68 48.24
N GLU A 194 -28.72 2.29 49.50
CA GLU A 194 -29.83 2.13 50.46
C GLU A 194 -30.65 3.41 50.65
#